data_AF-A0A3P8J2B5-F1
#
_entry.id   AF-A0A3P8J2B5-F1
#
_cell.length_a   1.000
_cell.length_b   1.000
_cell.length_c   1.000
_cell.angle_alpha   90.00
_cell.angle_beta   90.00
_cell.angle_gamma   90.00
#
_symmetry.space_group_name_H-M   'P 1'
#
loop_
_entity.id
_entity.type
_entity.pdbx_description
1 polymer ?
#
loop_
_entity_poly.entity_id
_entity_poly.type
_entity_poly.pdbx_seq_one_letter_code
_entity_poly.pdbx_strand_id
1 'polypeptide(L)' 'MRAELRRLHETFGTTIVFVSHDQWEAMTLATTIAVMSAGTYAAGRYAG' A
#
# COMPACT_ATOMS: atom_id res chain seq x y z
N MET A 1 -5.73 12.41 -0.40
CA MET A 1 -5.60 11.36 0.66
C MET A 1 -4.17 10.89 0.88
N ARG A 2 -3.42 10.56 -0.19
CA ARG A 2 -2.05 10.00 -0.09
C ARG A 2 -1.09 10.70 0.88
N ALA A 3 -0.99 12.04 0.80
CA ALA A 3 -0.09 12.81 1.66
C ALA A 3 -0.45 12.71 3.15
N GLU A 4 -1.75 12.67 3.47
CA GLU A 4 -2.21 12.58 4.85
C GLU A 4 -1.98 11.18 5.43
N LEU A 5 -2.27 10.12 4.66
CA LEU A 5 -1.98 8.74 5.07
C LEU A 5 -0.49 8.52 5.32
N ARG A 6 0.38 9.10 4.47
CA ARG A 6 1.83 9.06 4.65
C ARG A 6 2.27 9.80 5.92
N ARG A 7 1.75 11.01 6.15
CA ARG A 7 2.02 11.77 7.37
C ARG A 7 1.58 11.00 8.63
N LEU A 8 0.40 10.39 8.61
CA LEU A 8 -0.10 9.59 9.73
C LEU A 8 0.80 8.37 9.97
N HIS A 9 1.20 7.66 8.92
CA HIS A 9 2.14 6.54 9.02
C HIS A 9 3.48 6.96 9.65
N GLU A 10 4.06 8.07 9.18
CA GLU A 10 5.32 8.61 9.71
C GLU A 10 5.18 9.11 11.15
N THR A 11 4.02 9.66 11.53
CA THR A 11 3.75 10.19 12.87
C THR A 11 3.53 9.09 13.90
N PHE A 12 2.79 8.03 13.54
CA PHE A 12 2.40 6.97 14.48
C PHE A 12 3.32 5.74 14.41
N GLY A 13 4.13 5.58 13.36
CA GLY A 13 5.00 4.42 13.17
C GLY A 13 4.24 3.10 13.04
N THR A 14 2.93 3.16 12.75
CA THR A 14 2.04 1.98 12.69
C THR A 14 2.01 1.38 11.31
N THR A 15 1.73 0.08 11.20
CA THR A 15 1.51 -0.54 9.88
C THR A 15 0.13 -0.18 9.35
N ILE A 16 0.06 0.34 8.12
CA ILE A 16 -1.19 0.67 7.43
C ILE A 16 -1.42 -0.32 6.29
N VAL A 17 -2.60 -0.92 6.24
CA VAL A 17 -3.05 -1.76 5.13
C VAL A 17 -4.12 -1.00 4.36
N PHE A 18 -3.88 -0.78 3.07
CA PHE A 18 -4.83 -0.13 2.17
C PHE A 18 -5.19 -1.09 1.03
N VAL A 19 -6.47 -1.24 0.74
CA VAL A 19 -6.98 -2.13 -0.31
C VAL A 19 -7.78 -1.28 -1.29
N SER A 20 -7.39 -1.34 -2.56
CA SER A 20 -8.08 -0.65 -3.65
C SER A 20 -7.97 -1.48 -4.92
N HIS A 21 -8.89 -1.25 -5.84
CA HIS A 21 -8.79 -1.76 -7.21
C HIS A 21 -8.01 -0.80 -8.12
N ASP A 22 -7.69 0.41 -7.63
CA ASP A 22 -6.85 1.37 -8.34
C ASP A 22 -5.35 1.02 -8.15
N GLN A 23 -4.74 0.59 -9.24
CA GLN A 23 -3.33 0.21 -9.25
C GLN A 23 -2.40 1.41 -9.10
N TRP A 24 -2.78 2.60 -9.57
CA TRP A 24 -1.94 3.79 -9.52
C TRP A 24 -1.83 4.34 -8.10
N GLU A 25 -2.92 4.30 -7.33
CA GLU A 25 -2.86 4.62 -5.89
C GLU A 25 -1.95 3.66 -5.12
N ALA A 26 -2.03 2.36 -5.41
CA ALA A 26 -1.19 1.35 -4.78
C ALA A 26 0.31 1.58 -5.08
N MET A 27 0.64 1.84 -6.34
CA MET A 27 2.03 2.08 -6.78
C MET A 27 2.66 3.34 -6.18
N THR A 28 1.85 4.31 -5.76
CA THR A 28 2.36 5.61 -5.28
C THR A 28 2.37 5.73 -3.75
N LEU A 29 1.52 5.00 -3.03
CA LEU A 29 1.44 5.04 -1.57
C LEU A 29 2.21 3.88 -0.89
N ALA A 30 2.20 2.69 -1.49
CA ALA A 30 2.59 1.48 -0.78
C ALA A 30 4.11 1.26 -0.77
N THR A 31 4.63 0.84 0.38
CA THR A 31 6.00 0.30 0.52
C THR A 31 6.09 -1.17 0.13
N THR A 32 4.98 -1.90 0.21
CA THR A 32 4.85 -3.29 -0.20
C THR A 32 3.50 -3.46 -0.88
N ILE A 33 3.49 -4.10 -2.04
CA ILE A 33 2.27 -4.31 -2.83
C ILE A 33 1.96 -5.81 -2.82
N ALA A 34 0.73 -6.14 -2.48
CA ALA A 34 0.17 -7.47 -2.64
C ALA A 34 -0.94 -7.42 -3.69
N VAL A 35 -0.87 -8.30 -4.69
CA VAL A 35 -1.91 -8.45 -5.69
C VAL A 35 -2.74 -9.68 -5.33
N MET A 36 -4.06 -9.52 -5.26
CA MET A 36 -4.99 -10.60 -5.01
C MET A 36 -5.70 -11.02 -6.30
N SER A 37 -5.76 -12.32 -6.56
CA SER A 37 -6.47 -12.90 -7.71
C SER A 37 -7.13 -14.22 -7.29
N ALA A 38 -8.45 -14.31 -7.50
CA ALA A 38 -9.25 -15.52 -7.22
C ALA A 38 -8.99 -16.15 -5.82
N GLY A 39 -8.84 -15.32 -4.79
CA GLY A 39 -8.58 -15.78 -3.41
C GLY A 39 -7.12 -16.15 -3.10
N THR A 40 -6.22 -16.03 -4.07
CA THR A 40 -4.76 -16.16 -3.87
C THR A 40 -4.10 -14.78 -3.86
N TYR A 41 -2.95 -14.63 -3.21
CA TYR A 41 -2.19 -13.38 -3.22
C TYR A 41 -0.70 -13.60 -3.48
N ALA A 42 -0.07 -12.64 -4.13
CA ALA A 42 1.39 -12.55 -4.30
C ALA A 42 1.87 -11.20 -3.78
N ALA A 43 2.86 -11.20 -2.89
CA ALA A 43 3.41 -9.99 -2.28
C ALA A 43 4.84 -9.74 -2.77
N GLY A 44 5.13 -8.50 -3.16
CA GLY A 44 6.46 -8.03 -3.55
C GLY A 44 6.83 -6.75 -2.80
N ARG A 45 8.09 -6.67 -2.32
CA ARG A 45 8.66 -5.40 -1.86
C ARG A 45 9.02 -4.58 -3.09
N TYR A 46 8.36 -3.44 -3.27
CA TYR A 46 8.72 -2.50 -4.31
C TYR A 46 9.80 -1.57 -3.76
N ALA A 47 10.99 -1.58 -4.37
CA ALA A 47 12.04 -0.61 -4.09
C ALA A 47 11.86 0.55 -5.07
N GLY A 48 11.00 1.50 -4.71
CA GLY A 48 10.85 2.79 -5.40
C GLY A 48 11.24 3.90 -4.45
#